data_AF-A0A817JBK6-F1
#
_entry.id   AF-A0A817JBK6-F1
#
_cell.length_a   1.000
_cell.length_b   1.000
_cell.length_c   1.000
_cell.angle_alpha   90.00
_cell.angle_beta   90.00
_cell.angle_gamma   90.00
#
_symmetry.space_group_name_H-M   'P 1'
#
loop_
_entity.id
_entity.type
_entity.pdbx_description
1 polymer ?
#
loop_
_entity_poly.entity_id
_entity_poly.type
_entity_poly.pdbx_seq_one_letter_code
_entity_poly.pdbx_strand_id
1 'polypeptide(L)'
;MSTQEHSRAAHEATVCLGSRASRAWRNSGFIFETVNSRIATVRIVGWPIPSTVIIIYAPVNPPNGLKADIDDCDEFYQALQSSINKTDKGDIILIMGEFNARVGQE
;
A
#
# COMPACT_ATOMS: atom_id res chain seq x y z
N MET A 1 24.18 13.16 -28.16
CA MET A 1 24.33 12.88 -26.71
C MET A 1 22.96 12.47 -26.20
N SER A 2 22.74 11.18 -26.01
CA SER A 2 21.48 10.62 -25.52
C SER A 2 21.58 10.53 -24.00
N THR A 3 20.79 11.33 -23.29
CA THR A 3 20.71 11.28 -21.83
C THR A 3 20.06 9.95 -21.45
N GLN A 4 20.84 9.04 -20.86
CA GLN A 4 20.29 7.84 -20.23
C GLN A 4 19.43 8.30 -19.06
N GLU A 5 18.10 8.14 -19.19
CA GLU A 5 17.22 8.14 -18.03
C GLU A 5 17.60 6.93 -17.16
N HIS A 6 18.27 7.21 -16.04
CA HIS A 6 18.40 6.23 -14.97
C HIS A 6 16.99 5.93 -14.45
N SER A 7 16.41 4.82 -14.93
CA SER A 7 15.26 4.17 -14.29
C SER A 7 15.60 3.99 -12.81
N ARG A 8 15.03 4.84 -11.95
CA ARG A 8 15.07 4.64 -10.49
C ARG A 8 14.61 3.20 -10.24
N ALA A 9 15.44 2.41 -9.55
CA ALA A 9 15.07 1.05 -9.18
C ALA A 9 13.69 1.11 -8.49
N ALA A 10 12.68 0.50 -9.12
CA ALA A 10 11.35 0.47 -8.56
C ALA A 10 11.43 -0.40 -7.31
N HIS A 11 11.35 0.23 -6.14
CA HIS A 11 11.14 -0.47 -4.88
C HIS A 11 9.68 -0.93 -4.89
N GLU A 12 9.43 -2.10 -5.45
CA GLU A 12 8.09 -2.66 -5.62
C GLU A 12 7.71 -3.53 -4.43
N ALA A 13 6.57 -3.25 -3.82
CA ALA A 13 5.95 -4.17 -2.88
C ALA A 13 5.01 -5.11 -3.67
N THR A 14 5.21 -6.43 -3.52
CA THR A 14 4.47 -7.45 -4.27
C THR A 14 3.78 -8.44 -3.33
N VAL A 15 2.54 -8.82 -3.64
CA VAL A 15 1.86 -9.96 -2.99
C VAL A 15 2.04 -11.20 -3.85
N CYS A 16 2.78 -12.18 -3.32
CA CYS A 16 2.94 -13.47 -3.95
C CYS A 16 1.94 -14.47 -3.38
N LEU A 17 1.03 -14.96 -4.22
CA LEU A 17 0.08 -16.01 -3.86
C LEU A 17 0.48 -17.33 -4.51
N GLY A 18 0.59 -18.41 -3.73
CA GLY A 18 0.78 -19.76 -4.27
C GLY A 18 -0.35 -20.17 -5.23
N SER A 19 -0.15 -21.22 -6.03
CA SER A 19 -1.08 -21.62 -7.09
C SER A 19 -2.53 -21.81 -6.62
N ARG A 20 -2.74 -22.45 -5.46
CA ARG A 20 -4.07 -22.65 -4.85
C ARG A 20 -4.69 -21.33 -4.39
N ALA A 21 -3.92 -20.49 -3.71
CA ALA A 21 -4.37 -19.18 -3.24
C ALA A 21 -4.71 -18.25 -4.41
N SER A 22 -3.86 -18.22 -5.44
CA SER A 22 -4.08 -17.49 -6.69
C SER A 22 -5.37 -17.91 -7.41
N ARG A 23 -5.66 -19.22 -7.46
CA ARG A 23 -6.91 -19.73 -8.07
C ARG A 23 -8.13 -19.39 -7.22
N ALA A 24 -8.03 -19.54 -5.90
CA ALA A 24 -9.11 -19.15 -4.98
C ALA A 24 -9.41 -17.65 -5.09
N TRP A 25 -8.37 -16.82 -5.11
CA TRP A 25 -8.46 -15.38 -5.27
C TRP A 25 -9.14 -14.99 -6.59
N ARG A 26 -8.70 -15.56 -7.72
CA ARG A 26 -9.34 -15.31 -9.03
C ARG A 26 -10.83 -15.65 -9.07
N ASN A 27 -11.23 -16.69 -8.36
CA ASN A 27 -12.60 -17.18 -8.35
C ASN A 27 -13.48 -16.49 -7.30
N SER A 28 -12.91 -15.67 -6.40
CA SER A 28 -13.64 -15.10 -5.27
C SER A 28 -14.18 -13.69 -5.52
N GLY A 29 -14.04 -13.16 -6.75
CA GLY A 29 -14.42 -11.79 -7.06
C GLY A 29 -13.41 -10.77 -6.54
N PHE A 30 -12.13 -11.15 -6.54
CA PHE A 30 -11.03 -10.32 -6.07
C PHE A 30 -11.03 -8.88 -6.61
N ILE A 31 -10.47 -7.98 -5.80
CA ILE A 31 -10.18 -6.61 -6.22
C ILE A 31 -8.67 -6.41 -6.04
N PHE A 32 -8.02 -5.92 -7.09
CA PHE A 32 -6.66 -5.40 -7.04
C PHE A 32 -6.70 -3.97 -7.57
N GLU A 33 -6.34 -3.01 -6.74
CA GLU A 33 -6.33 -1.58 -7.08
C GLU A 33 -4.98 -0.98 -6.73
N THR A 34 -4.31 -0.39 -7.71
CA THR A 34 -3.15 0.47 -7.50
C THR A 34 -3.66 1.89 -7.22
N VAL A 35 -3.67 2.30 -5.95
CA VAL A 35 -4.17 3.64 -5.56
C VAL A 35 -3.21 4.72 -6.06
N ASN A 36 -1.90 4.48 -5.90
CA ASN A 36 -0.82 5.29 -6.48
C ASN A 36 0.48 4.47 -6.50
N SER A 37 1.63 5.10 -6.75
CA SER A 37 2.94 4.43 -6.79
C SER A 37 3.42 3.85 -5.45
N ARG A 38 2.75 4.17 -4.34
CA ARG A 38 3.13 3.81 -2.97
C ARG A 38 2.05 3.04 -2.21
N ILE A 39 0.83 2.93 -2.74
CA ILE A 39 -0.29 2.26 -2.08
C ILE A 39 -1.01 1.34 -3.08
N ALA A 40 -1.18 0.09 -2.69
CA ALA A 40 -1.99 -0.88 -3.42
C ALA A 40 -2.94 -1.60 -2.46
N THR A 41 -4.15 -1.89 -2.93
CA THR A 41 -5.18 -2.59 -2.15
C THR A 41 -5.54 -3.90 -2.84
N VAL A 42 -5.58 -4.98 -2.05
CA VAL A 42 -5.88 -6.34 -2.49
C VAL A 42 -7.00 -6.89 -1.62
N ARG A 43 -8.18 -7.08 -2.19
CA ARG A 43 -9.26 -7.78 -1.50
C ARG A 43 -9.23 -9.26 -1.82
N ILE A 44 -9.18 -10.06 -0.77
CA ILE A 44 -9.23 -11.52 -0.82
C ILE A 44 -10.54 -11.93 -0.18
N VAL A 45 -11.52 -12.30 -1.02
CA VAL A 45 -12.78 -12.87 -0.54
C VAL A 45 -12.51 -14.31 -0.14
N GLY A 46 -12.58 -14.58 1.16
CA GLY A 46 -12.37 -15.88 1.78
C GLY A 46 -13.48 -16.18 2.79
N TRP A 47 -13.55 -17.44 3.23
CA TRP A 47 -14.47 -17.88 4.27
C TRP A 47 -13.71 -18.04 5.59
N PRO A 48 -14.25 -17.61 6.76
CA PRO A 48 -15.60 -17.08 6.96
C PRO A 48 -15.77 -15.57 6.74
N ILE A 49 -14.67 -14.80 6.68
CA ILE A 49 -14.69 -13.33 6.56
C ILE A 49 -13.69 -12.92 5.47
N PRO A 50 -14.05 -12.04 4.52
CA PRO A 50 -13.10 -11.47 3.57
C PRO A 50 -11.99 -10.67 4.26
N SER A 51 -10.87 -10.51 3.58
CA SER A 51 -9.77 -9.68 4.06
C SER A 51 -9.33 -8.70 3.00
N THR A 52 -9.06 -7.47 3.41
CA THR A 52 -8.50 -6.44 2.56
C THR A 52 -7.09 -6.13 3.03
N VAL A 53 -6.12 -6.38 2.16
CA VAL A 53 -4.71 -6.10 2.38
C VAL A 53 -4.36 -4.78 1.71
N ILE A 54 -3.90 -3.81 2.49
CA ILE A 54 -3.39 -2.52 1.99
C ILE A 54 -1.88 -2.53 2.14
N ILE A 55 -1.18 -2.47 1.03
CA ILE A 55 0.27 -2.50 0.96
C ILE A 55 0.74 -1.07 0.78
N ILE A 56 1.68 -0.66 1.60
CA ILE A 56 2.14 0.72 1.64
C ILE A 56 3.67 0.84 1.58
N TYR A 57 4.12 1.95 1.00
CA TYR A 57 5.51 2.37 1.03
C TYR A 57 5.57 3.89 1.26
N ALA A 58 5.55 4.28 2.53
CA ALA A 58 5.54 5.68 2.92
C ALA A 58 6.81 6.42 2.45
N PRO A 59 6.72 7.73 2.15
CA PRO A 59 7.91 8.56 1.98
C PRO A 59 8.78 8.51 3.25
N VAL A 60 10.10 8.62 3.06
CA VAL A 60 11.05 8.66 4.18
C VAL A 60 10.81 9.97 4.96
N ASN A 61 10.82 9.91 6.30
CA ASN A 61 10.67 11.12 7.11
C ASN A 61 11.70 12.18 6.69
N PRO A 62 11.27 13.43 6.45
CA PRO A 62 12.21 14.48 6.10
C PRO A 62 13.21 14.69 7.24
N PRO A 63 14.52 14.51 7.00
CA PRO A 63 15.53 14.76 8.02
C PRO A 63 15.59 16.24 8.42
N ASN A 64 15.11 17.13 7.54
CA ASN A 64 15.29 18.58 7.65
C ASN A 64 13.95 19.33 7.85
N GLY A 65 12.82 18.61 7.92
CA GLY A 65 11.48 19.20 8.02
C GLY A 65 11.14 20.17 6.87
N LEU A 66 11.63 19.92 5.65
CA LEU A 66 11.31 20.77 4.50
C LEU A 66 9.80 20.67 4.23
N LYS A 67 9.15 21.83 3.99
CA LYS A 67 7.70 21.88 3.79
C LYS A 67 7.18 20.93 2.71
N ALA A 68 7.88 20.85 1.57
CA ALA A 68 7.49 19.95 0.48
C ALA A 68 7.47 18.48 0.92
N ASP A 69 8.45 18.05 1.72
CA ASP A 69 8.52 16.66 2.20
C ASP A 69 7.43 16.37 3.24
N ILE A 70 7.02 17.36 4.05
CA ILE A 70 5.91 17.24 5.00
C ILE A 70 4.59 17.13 4.23
N ASP A 71 4.38 17.98 3.23
CA ASP A 71 3.18 17.97 2.40
C ASP A 71 3.05 16.60 1.67
N ASP A 72 4.16 16.04 1.17
CA ASP A 72 4.20 14.70 0.57
C ASP A 72 3.82 13.58 1.57
N CYS A 73 4.29 13.68 2.82
CA CYS A 73 3.90 12.76 3.90
C CYS A 73 2.40 12.87 4.21
N ASP A 74 1.88 14.08 4.35
CA ASP A 74 0.47 14.32 4.65
C ASP A 74 -0.44 13.81 3.53
N GLU A 75 -0.10 14.07 2.26
CA GLU A 75 -0.84 13.55 1.11
C GLU A 75 -0.87 12.02 1.12
N PHE A 76 0.28 11.38 1.39
CA PHE A 76 0.36 9.93 1.49
C PHE A 76 -0.55 9.38 2.59
N TYR A 77 -0.52 9.94 3.80
CA TYR A 77 -1.35 9.46 4.91
C TYR A 77 -2.84 9.74 4.71
N GLN A 78 -3.20 10.82 4.03
CA GLN A 78 -4.58 11.08 3.62
C GLN A 78 -5.07 10.07 2.57
N ALA A 79 -4.23 9.70 1.60
CA ALA A 79 -4.54 8.67 0.62
C ALA A 79 -4.69 7.28 1.27
N LEU A 80 -3.83 6.96 2.24
CA LEU A 80 -3.94 5.74 3.04
C LEU A 80 -5.24 5.70 3.84
N GLN A 81 -5.58 6.78 4.55
CA GLN A 81 -6.83 6.87 5.30
C GLN A 81 -8.05 6.73 4.39
N SER A 82 -8.00 7.33 3.21
CA SER A 82 -9.05 7.20 2.19
C SER A 82 -9.20 5.76 1.71
N SER A 83 -8.10 5.02 1.55
CA SER A 83 -8.11 3.60 1.17
C SER A 83 -8.70 2.71 2.26
N ILE A 84 -8.38 2.98 3.52
CA ILE A 84 -8.99 2.31 4.69
C ILE A 84 -10.50 2.58 4.71
N ASN A 85 -10.92 3.82 4.51
CA ASN A 85 -12.34 4.20 4.54
C ASN A 85 -13.17 3.58 3.41
N LYS A 86 -12.54 3.31 2.26
CA LYS A 86 -13.17 2.62 1.12
C LYS A 86 -13.31 1.12 1.34
N THR A 87 -12.60 0.55 2.31
CA THR A 87 -12.66 -0.89 2.59
C THR A 87 -14.01 -1.26 3.19
N ASP A 88 -14.52 -2.43 2.80
CA ASP A 88 -15.78 -2.95 3.35
C ASP A 88 -15.67 -3.15 4.87
N LYS A 89 -16.64 -2.60 5.62
CA LYS A 89 -16.60 -2.59 7.10
C LYS A 89 -16.56 -3.98 7.76
N GLY A 90 -16.98 -5.02 7.03
CA GLY A 90 -16.96 -6.40 7.50
C GLY A 90 -15.65 -7.12 7.23
N ASP A 91 -14.75 -6.54 6.43
CA ASP A 91 -13.47 -7.15 6.10
C ASP A 91 -12.49 -7.02 7.25
N ILE A 92 -11.65 -8.04 7.41
CA ILE A 92 -10.41 -7.91 8.18
C ILE A 92 -9.47 -7.02 7.38
N ILE A 93 -9.04 -5.90 7.96
CA ILE A 93 -8.08 -4.98 7.33
C ILE A 93 -6.67 -5.34 7.80
N LEU A 94 -5.78 -5.60 6.86
CA LEU A 94 -4.36 -5.83 7.11
C LEU A 94 -3.56 -4.77 6.35
N ILE A 95 -2.89 -3.88 7.07
CA ILE A 95 -2.01 -2.86 6.47
C ILE A 95 -0.56 -3.33 6.64
N MET A 96 0.19 -3.43 5.55
CA MET A 96 1.56 -3.94 5.55
C MET A 96 2.50 -3.06 4.75
N GLY A 97 3.77 -3.05 5.13
CA GLY A 97 4.83 -2.35 4.43
C GLY A 97 5.52 -1.33 5.32
N GLU A 98 6.19 -0.37 4.69
CA GLU A 98 7.00 0.60 5.40
C GLU A 98 6.17 1.86 5.68
N PHE A 99 5.90 2.11 6.97
CA PHE A 99 5.21 3.32 7.40
C PHE A 99 6.16 4.51 7.50
N ASN A 100 7.47 4.28 7.64
CA ASN A 100 8.44 5.34 7.91
C ASN A 100 8.04 6.28 9.06
N ALA A 101 7.18 5.84 9.99
CA ALA A 101 6.76 6.65 11.13
C ALA A 101 7.57 6.26 12.38
N ARG A 102 7.98 7.25 13.16
CA ARG A 102 8.43 7.04 14.54
C ARG A 102 7.21 7.19 15.45
N VAL A 103 6.85 6.15 16.18
CA VAL A 103 5.72 6.15 17.12
C VAL A 103 6.23 5.83 18.52
N GLY A 104 5.69 6.51 19.54
CA GLY A 104 6.15 6.42 20.93
C GLY A 104 7.01 7.61 21.36
N GLN A 105 7.29 7.67 22.67
CA GLN A 105 8.32 8.57 23.20
C GLN A 105 9.68 7.88 23.05
N GLU A 106 10.72 8.65 22.70
CA GLU A 106 12.11 8.17 22.75
C GLU A 106 12.53 7.82 24.17
#